data_AF-A0A936NYB5-F1
#
_entry.id   AF-A0A936NYB5-F1
#
_cell.length_a   1.000
_cell.length_b   1.000
_cell.length_c   1.000
_cell.angle_alpha   90.00
_cell.angle_beta   90.00
_cell.angle_gamma   90.00
#
_symmetry.space_group_name_H-M   'P 1'
#
loop_
_entity.id
_entity.type
_entity.pdbx_description
1 polymer ?
#
loop_
_entity_poly.entity_id
_entity_poly.type
_entity_poly.pdbx_seq_one_letter_code
_entity_poly.pdbx_strand_id
1 'polypeptide(L)'
;MAKPEWQAQVVEALNALEGVEVHQVDAATGRIVAVQEASDIHAEIEGVKRIKAVPHVIMAEMVYHYLAEDERIYEAMPPELIEQQDGFETCAVPAYLNS
;
A
#
# COMPACT_ATOMS: atom_id res chain seq x y z
N MET A 1 8.81 0.56 -6.91
CA MET A 1 10.10 1.00 -7.47
C MET A 1 10.74 -0.12 -8.28
N ALA A 2 11.49 0.23 -9.31
CA ALA A 2 12.24 -0.69 -10.16
C ALA A 2 13.64 -0.12 -10.43
N LYS A 3 14.60 -0.93 -10.88
CA LYS A 3 15.89 -0.37 -11.34
C LYS A 3 15.66 0.42 -12.64
N PRO A 4 16.44 1.50 -12.90
CA PRO A 4 16.24 2.34 -14.08
C PRO A 4 16.19 1.57 -15.41
N GLU A 5 17.00 0.52 -15.58
CA GLU A 5 17.04 -0.29 -16.80
C GLU A 5 15.76 -1.10 -17.06
N TRP A 6 14.97 -1.40 -16.03
CA TRP A 6 13.72 -2.15 -16.13
C TRP A 6 12.48 -1.27 -16.02
N GLN A 7 12.66 0.03 -15.83
CA GLN A 7 11.58 0.94 -15.48
C GLN A 7 10.47 0.99 -16.54
N ALA A 8 10.83 1.09 -17.82
CA ALA A 8 9.84 1.12 -18.91
C ALA A 8 8.98 -0.15 -18.95
N GLN A 9 9.61 -1.31 -18.79
CA GLN A 9 8.92 -2.61 -18.77
C GLN A 9 8.00 -2.73 -17.55
N VAL A 10 8.44 -2.27 -16.38
CA VAL A 10 7.60 -2.27 -15.17
C VAL A 10 6.40 -1.33 -15.35
N VAL A 11 6.59 -0.14 -15.92
CA VAL A 11 5.50 0.80 -16.19
C VAL A 11 4.46 0.19 -17.14
N GLU A 12 4.90 -0.46 -18.21
CA GLU A 12 4.02 -1.18 -19.14
C GLU A 12 3.23 -2.29 -18.42
N ALA A 13 3.92 -3.10 -17.61
CA ALA A 13 3.29 -4.17 -16.86
C ALA A 13 2.28 -3.66 -15.81
N LEU A 14 2.58 -2.53 -15.15
CA LEU A 14 1.67 -1.92 -14.18
C LEU A 14 0.42 -1.35 -14.85
N ASN A 15 0.56 -0.64 -15.98
CA ASN A 15 -0.59 -0.12 -16.73
C ASN A 15 -1.46 -1.22 -17.36
N ALA A 16 -0.95 -2.46 -17.47
CA ALA A 16 -1.73 -3.61 -17.91
C ALA A 16 -2.54 -4.26 -16.79
N LEU A 17 -2.32 -3.89 -15.53
CA LEU A 17 -3.13 -4.36 -14.40
C LEU A 17 -4.44 -3.58 -14.34
N GLU A 18 -5.56 -4.30 -14.28
CA GLU A 18 -6.87 -3.69 -14.09
C GLU A 18 -6.91 -2.86 -12.80
N GLY A 19 -7.41 -1.63 -12.92
CA GLY A 19 -7.52 -0.69 -11.80
C GLY A 19 -6.19 -0.08 -11.36
N VAL A 20 -5.11 -0.15 -12.15
CA VAL A 20 -3.83 0.49 -11.85
C VAL A 20 -3.46 1.49 -12.94
N GLU A 21 -3.11 2.71 -12.53
CA GLU A 21 -2.63 3.77 -13.43
C GLU A 21 -1.31 4.35 -12.91
N VAL A 22 -0.28 4.41 -13.76
CA VAL A 22 0.99 5.06 -13.44
C VAL A 22 0.91 6.57 -13.71
N HIS A 23 1.02 7.39 -12.67
CA HIS A 23 0.97 8.86 -12.79
C HIS A 23 2.34 9.50 -12.92
N GLN A 24 3.36 8.96 -12.23
CA GLN A 24 4.67 9.57 -12.21
C GLN A 24 5.78 8.53 -12.19
N VAL A 25 6.85 8.84 -12.92
CA VAL A 25 8.04 8.01 -13.04
C VAL A 25 9.25 8.92 -12.84
N ASP A 26 10.05 8.62 -11.82
CA ASP A 26 11.36 9.25 -11.64
C ASP A 26 12.43 8.33 -12.21
N ALA A 27 12.94 8.68 -13.39
CA ALA A 27 13.95 7.90 -14.10
C ALA A 27 15.31 7.86 -13.38
N ALA A 28 15.64 8.89 -12.60
CA ALA A 28 16.93 8.95 -11.92
C ALA A 28 16.99 7.97 -10.74
N THR A 29 15.87 7.82 -10.01
CA THR A 29 15.82 6.98 -8.81
C THR A 29 15.10 5.64 -9.01
N GLY A 30 14.38 5.46 -10.12
CA GLY A 30 13.58 4.27 -10.37
C GLY A 30 12.26 4.22 -9.59
N ARG A 31 11.88 5.33 -8.93
CA ARG A 31 10.58 5.46 -8.26
C ARG A 31 9.46 5.56 -9.29
N ILE A 32 8.34 4.91 -8.96
CA ILE A 32 7.12 4.88 -9.77
C ILE A 32 5.98 5.15 -8.80
N VAL A 33 5.13 6.12 -9.12
CA VAL A 33 3.91 6.44 -8.39
C VAL A 33 2.75 5.98 -9.27
N ALA A 34 1.94 5.08 -8.71
CA ALA A 34 0.75 4.57 -9.34
C ALA A 34 -0.45 4.73 -8.39
N VAL A 35 -1.61 4.98 -8.95
CA VAL A 35 -2.90 4.92 -8.24
C VAL A 35 -3.50 3.57 -8.55
N GLN A 36 -4.10 2.97 -7.52
CA GLN A 36 -4.86 1.74 -7.65
C GLN A 36 -6.28 1.98 -7.15
N GLU A 37 -7.27 1.57 -7.93
CA GLU A 37 -8.69 1.61 -7.56
C GLU A 37 -9.28 0.20 -7.51
N ALA A 38 -10.15 -0.05 -6.54
CA ALA A 38 -10.87 -1.31 -6.43
C ALA A 38 -12.23 -1.12 -5.73
N SER A 39 -13.10 -2.12 -5.82
CA SER A 39 -14.46 -2.08 -5.27
C SER A 39 -14.52 -2.14 -3.74
N ASP A 40 -13.50 -2.72 -3.12
CA ASP A 40 -13.42 -2.91 -1.67
C ASP A 40 -11.98 -3.14 -1.22
N ILE A 41 -11.77 -3.08 0.10
CA ILE A 41 -10.45 -3.19 0.72
C ILE A 41 -9.74 -4.53 0.46
N HIS A 42 -10.47 -5.64 0.29
CA HIS A 42 -9.83 -6.93 -0.01
C HIS A 42 -9.30 -6.92 -1.43
N ALA A 43 -10.06 -6.38 -2.38
CA ALA A 43 -9.60 -6.18 -3.74
C ALA A 43 -8.42 -5.18 -3.81
N GLU A 44 -8.38 -4.17 -2.94
CA GLU A 44 -7.22 -3.28 -2.81
C GLU A 44 -5.96 -4.03 -2.39
N ILE A 45 -6.06 -4.84 -1.34
CA ILE A 45 -4.94 -5.64 -0.82
C ILE A 45 -4.44 -6.64 -1.88
N GLU A 46 -5.36 -7.31 -2.60
CA GLU A 46 -4.98 -8.22 -3.69
C GLU A 46 -4.31 -7.49 -4.86
N GLY A 47 -4.74 -6.25 -5.17
CA GLY A 47 -4.07 -5.41 -6.16
C GLY A 47 -2.62 -5.11 -5.79
N VAL A 48 -2.33 -4.77 -4.53
CA VAL A 48 -0.96 -4.56 -4.04
C VAL A 48 -0.11 -5.82 -4.17
N LYS A 49 -0.68 -7.00 -3.88
CA LYS A 49 0.02 -8.28 -4.05
C LYS A 49 0.38 -8.51 -5.52
N ARG A 50 -0.53 -8.23 -6.46
CA ARG A 50 -0.25 -8.31 -7.90
C ARG A 50 0.86 -7.35 -8.33
N ILE A 51 0.83 -6.10 -7.84
CA ILE A 51 1.89 -5.11 -8.10
C ILE A 51 3.24 -5.62 -7.61
N LYS A 52 3.31 -6.17 -6.38
CA LYS A 52 4.55 -6.73 -5.82
C LYS A 52 5.07 -7.94 -6.58
N ALA A 53 4.21 -8.68 -7.26
CA ALA A 53 4.57 -9.84 -8.06
C ALA A 53 5.07 -9.49 -9.47
N VAL A 54 4.93 -8.24 -9.93
CA VAL A 54 5.43 -7.80 -11.23
C VAL A 54 6.95 -7.97 -11.29
N PRO A 55 7.51 -8.63 -12.32
CA PRO A 55 8.95 -8.77 -12.48
C PRO A 55 9.67 -7.43 -12.41
N HIS A 56 10.82 -7.40 -11.73
CA HIS A 56 11.67 -6.21 -11.53
C HIS A 56 11.10 -5.12 -10.60
N VAL A 57 9.91 -5.31 -10.03
CA VAL A 57 9.49 -4.54 -8.85
C VAL A 57 10.35 -4.97 -7.66
N ILE A 58 11.10 -4.02 -7.10
CA ILE A 58 11.99 -4.26 -5.95
C ILE A 58 11.20 -4.09 -4.64
N MET A 59 10.33 -3.09 -4.62
CA MET A 59 9.55 -2.69 -3.44
C MET A 59 8.30 -1.93 -3.88
N ALA A 60 7.19 -2.16 -3.20
CA ALA A 60 5.95 -1.42 -3.37
C ALA A 60 5.30 -1.19 -1.99
N GLU A 61 5.03 0.06 -1.68
CA GLU A 61 4.35 0.50 -0.46
C GLU A 61 3.06 1.22 -0.88
N MET A 62 1.94 0.81 -0.28
CA MET A 62 0.66 1.47 -0.52
C MET A 62 0.41 2.47 0.60
N VAL A 63 0.21 3.74 0.22
CA VAL A 63 -0.22 4.79 1.13
C VAL A 63 -1.71 5.00 0.89
N TYR A 64 -2.53 4.70 1.89
CA TYR A 64 -3.97 4.90 1.84
C TYR A 64 -4.41 5.67 3.09
N HIS A 65 -5.38 6.56 2.94
CA HIS A 65 -6.02 7.26 4.05
C HIS A 65 -7.37 6.61 4.29
N TYR A 66 -7.48 5.82 5.35
CA TYR A 66 -8.75 5.25 5.78
C TYR A 66 -9.52 6.31 6.58
N LEU A 67 -10.59 6.86 5.98
CA LEU A 67 -11.55 7.74 6.65
C LEU A 67 -12.87 6.96 6.78
N ALA A 68 -12.92 5.99 7.67
CA ALA A 68 -14.20 5.45 8.11
C ALA A 68 -14.23 5.42 9.65
N GLU A 69 -15.30 5.94 10.22
CA GLU A 69 -15.75 5.52 11.55
C GLU A 69 -16.09 4.03 11.42
N ASP A 70 -15.21 3.17 11.93
CA ASP A 70 -15.44 1.73 11.93
C ASP A 70 -16.57 1.41 12.91
N GLU A 71 -17.78 1.12 12.42
CA GLU A 71 -18.89 0.64 13.25
C GLU A 71 -18.64 -0.78 13.80
N ARG A 72 -17.51 -1.43 13.46
CA ARG A 72 -17.14 -2.72 14.04
C ARG A 72 -16.65 -2.53 15.46
N ILE A 73 -17.56 -2.80 16.40
CA ILE A 73 -17.21 -2.98 17.81
C ILE A 73 -16.53 -4.35 17.94
N TYR A 74 -15.22 -4.33 18.19
CA TYR A 74 -14.49 -5.52 18.64
C TYR A 74 -14.61 -5.60 20.16
N GLU A 75 -15.31 -6.61 20.69
CA GLU A 75 -15.47 -6.80 22.15
C GLU A 75 -14.13 -7.16 22.85
N ALA A 76 -13.15 -7.66 22.08
CA ALA A 76 -11.79 -7.92 22.52
C ALA A 76 -10.82 -7.87 21.33
N MET A 77 -9.51 -7.74 21.60
CA MET A 77 -8.48 -7.80 20.56
C MET A 77 -8.55 -9.13 19.78
N PRO A 78 -8.55 -9.10 18.44
CA PRO A 78 -8.43 -10.30 17.61
C PRO A 78 -7.11 -11.05 17.91
N PRO A 79 -7.13 -12.38 18.05
CA PRO A 79 -5.94 -13.18 18.39
C PRO A 79 -4.77 -12.99 17.42
N GLU A 80 -5.04 -12.76 16.13
CA GLU A 80 -4.03 -12.46 15.11
C GLU A 80 -3.24 -11.16 15.36
N LEU A 81 -3.73 -10.28 16.22
CA LEU A 81 -3.06 -9.03 16.62
C LEU A 81 -2.43 -9.10 18.02
N ILE A 82 -2.60 -10.21 18.74
CA ILE A 82 -2.17 -10.32 20.15
C ILE A 82 -0.66 -10.57 20.29
N GLU A 83 0.07 -11.06 19.29
CA GLU A 83 1.54 -11.25 19.42
C GLU A 83 2.34 -10.96 18.14
N GLN A 84 2.73 -9.70 17.97
CA GLN A 84 4.12 -9.29 17.70
C GLN A 84 4.40 -7.98 18.44
N GLN A 85 4.31 -8.01 19.78
CA GLN A 85 4.66 -6.90 20.68
C GLN A 85 6.17 -6.81 20.94
N ASP A 86 7.00 -6.91 19.90
CA ASP A 86 8.41 -6.52 19.97
C ASP A 86 8.65 -5.46 18.87
N GLY A 87 8.29 -4.21 19.18
CA GLY A 87 8.75 -3.05 18.40
C GLY A 87 7.69 -2.03 17.96
N PHE A 88 6.40 -2.26 18.19
CA PHE A 88 5.40 -1.21 17.98
C PHE A 88 5.24 -0.41 19.27
N GLU A 89 6.00 0.68 19.39
CA GLU A 89 5.64 1.77 20.29
C GLU A 89 4.18 2.11 20.01
N THR A 90 3.37 1.99 21.05
CA THR A 90 1.98 2.43 21.11
C THR A 90 1.79 3.66 20.24
N CYS A 91 0.86 3.60 19.27
CA CYS A 91 0.38 4.79 18.58
C CYS A 91 -0.27 5.73 19.62
N ALA A 92 0.56 6.45 20.35
CA ALA A 92 0.15 7.50 21.26
C ALA A 92 -0.27 8.66 20.38
N VAL A 93 -1.58 8.80 20.16
CA VAL A 93 -2.16 9.97 19.50
C VAL A 93 -1.62 11.21 20.23
N PRO A 94 -0.85 12.08 19.57
CA PRO A 94 -0.34 13.28 20.21
C PRO A 94 -1.49 14.14 20.73
N ALA A 95 -1.37 14.63 21.97
CA ALA A 95 -2.45 15.31 22.69
C ALA A 95 -3.04 16.53 21.95
N TYR A 96 -2.30 17.13 21.02
CA TYR A 96 -2.75 18.27 20.21
C TYR A 96 -3.75 17.91 19.10
N LEU A 97 -3.96 16.62 18.81
CA LEU A 97 -4.96 16.15 17.84
C LEU A 97 -6.34 15.88 18.48
N ASN A 98 -6.49 16.09 19.80
CA ASN A 98 -7.74 15.91 20.55
C ASN A 98 -8.54 17.24 20.72
N SER A 99 -8.45 18.18 19.77
CA SER A 99 -9.18 19.47 19.84
C SER A 99 -10.13 19.64 18.66
#